data_AF-A0A1A2N5V4-F1
#
_entry.id   AF-A0A1A2N5V4-F1
#
_cell.length_a   1.000
_cell.length_b   1.000
_cell.length_c   1.000
_cell.angle_alpha   90.00
_cell.angle_beta   90.00
_cell.angle_gamma   90.00
#
_symmetry.space_group_name_H-M   'P 1'
#
loop_
_entity.id
_entity.type
_entity.pdbx_description
1 polymer ?
#
loop_
_entity_poly.entity_id
_entity_poly.type
_entity_poly.pdbx_seq_one_letter_code
_entity_poly.pdbx_strand_id
1 'polypeptide(L)'
;MSFLNTQPQLLLAAAGQLQAIGSEVTAANSMAAFAITGVVPAAADEVSAMTAAAFAAYGQQYQAISAEASMIHEQFVSALGLSADSYAETEAANATQVTGGQVAPAMPVRLVPGGPARTSPAMPSRVAPVAPNRVTPTVPARPVRPWRASRPRRAPRRSPSPSTRDPAIRSR
;
A
#
# COMPACT_ATOMS: atom_id res chain seq x y z
N MET A 1 -46.00 4.85 7.59
CA MET A 1 -45.26 5.78 6.72
C MET A 1 -43.88 5.99 7.31
N SER A 2 -42.82 5.91 6.53
CA SER A 2 -41.44 6.15 6.98
C SER A 2 -41.09 7.63 6.79
N PHE A 3 -40.56 8.27 7.83
CA PHE A 3 -39.99 9.61 7.74
C PHE A 3 -38.49 9.52 7.46
N LEU A 4 -38.00 10.38 6.57
CA LEU A 4 -36.57 10.52 6.28
C LEU A 4 -36.06 11.73 7.07
N ASN A 5 -35.04 11.52 7.88
CA ASN A 5 -34.37 12.57 8.67
C ASN A 5 -32.94 12.72 8.17
N THR A 6 -32.55 13.94 7.81
CA THR A 6 -31.21 14.28 7.32
C THR A 6 -30.50 15.21 8.29
N GLN A 7 -29.17 15.19 8.27
CA GLN A 7 -28.31 16.11 9.04
C GLN A 7 -27.28 16.72 8.09
N PRO A 8 -27.68 17.64 7.20
CA PRO A 8 -26.80 18.17 6.15
C PRO A 8 -25.57 18.90 6.71
N GLN A 9 -25.69 19.56 7.86
CA GLN A 9 -24.56 20.22 8.52
C GLN A 9 -23.47 19.23 8.97
N LEU A 10 -23.85 18.02 9.40
CA LEU A 10 -22.87 16.98 9.75
C LEU A 10 -22.18 16.41 8.51
N LEU A 11 -22.90 16.29 7.39
CA LEU A 11 -22.32 15.86 6.12
C LEU A 11 -21.31 16.89 5.58
N LEU A 12 -21.62 18.19 5.66
CA LEU A 12 -20.68 19.27 5.33
C LEU A 12 -19.45 19.25 6.23
N ALA A 13 -19.65 19.08 7.55
CA ALA A 13 -18.54 18.97 8.49
C ALA A 13 -17.64 17.78 8.16
N ALA A 14 -18.24 16.62 7.85
CA ALA A 14 -17.51 15.42 7.44
C ALA A 14 -16.73 15.63 6.14
N ALA A 15 -17.31 16.30 5.14
CA ALA A 15 -16.60 16.66 3.91
C ALA A 15 -15.35 17.52 4.20
N GLY A 16 -15.48 18.51 5.09
CA GLY A 16 -14.35 19.34 5.54
C GLY A 16 -13.24 18.52 6.21
N GLN A 17 -13.59 17.58 7.09
CA GLN A 17 -12.61 16.70 7.75
C GLN A 17 -11.91 15.77 6.75
N LEU A 18 -12.66 15.20 5.80
CA LEU A 18 -12.10 14.36 4.75
C LEU A 18 -11.17 15.15 3.83
N GLN A 19 -11.46 16.42 3.55
CA GLN A 19 -10.56 17.29 2.79
C GLN A 19 -9.23 17.50 3.52
N ALA A 20 -9.26 17.73 4.84
CA ALA A 20 -8.06 17.86 5.65
C ALA A 20 -7.23 16.57 5.65
N ILE A 21 -7.87 15.42 5.88
CA ILE A 21 -7.22 14.10 5.83
C ILE A 21 -6.59 13.86 4.46
N GLY A 22 -7.32 14.13 3.37
CA GLY A 22 -6.82 13.97 2.00
C GLY A 22 -5.55 14.81 1.76
N SER A 23 -5.55 16.05 2.22
CA SER A 23 -4.40 16.96 2.11
C SER A 23 -3.18 16.44 2.87
N GLU A 24 -3.37 15.93 4.09
CA GLU A 24 -2.29 15.32 4.88
C GLU A 24 -1.72 14.07 4.22
N VAL A 25 -2.59 13.21 3.67
CA VAL A 25 -2.16 11.99 2.97
C VAL A 25 -1.37 12.33 1.71
N THR A 26 -1.83 13.29 0.90
CA THR A 26 -1.10 13.74 -0.29
C THR A 26 0.26 14.33 0.08
N ALA A 27 0.33 15.13 1.15
CA ALA A 27 1.59 15.67 1.66
C ALA A 27 2.55 14.54 2.10
N ALA A 28 2.06 13.58 2.90
CA ALA A 28 2.84 12.43 3.35
C ALA A 28 3.37 11.58 2.18
N ASN A 29 2.53 11.33 1.17
CA ASN A 29 2.92 10.57 -0.03
C ASN A 29 4.02 11.29 -0.83
N SER A 30 3.95 12.63 -0.92
CA SER A 30 4.99 13.43 -1.59
C SER A 30 6.32 13.39 -0.83
N MET A 31 6.29 13.44 0.50
CA MET A 31 7.48 13.33 1.35
C MET A 31 8.12 11.95 1.25
N ALA A 32 7.31 10.89 1.18
CA ALA A 32 7.79 9.53 1.07
C ALA A 32 8.34 9.19 -0.32
N ALA A 33 7.97 9.95 -1.36
CA ALA A 33 8.26 9.61 -2.76
C ALA A 33 9.74 9.34 -3.03
N PHE A 34 10.63 10.21 -2.55
CA PHE A 34 12.06 10.02 -2.73
C PHE A 34 12.57 8.79 -1.97
N ALA A 35 12.15 8.59 -0.73
CA ALA A 35 12.65 7.51 0.11
C ALA A 35 12.29 6.12 -0.44
N ILE A 36 11.08 5.96 -1.00
CA ILE A 36 10.62 4.66 -1.51
C ILE A 36 11.03 4.40 -2.97
N THR A 37 11.45 5.43 -3.70
CA THR A 37 11.89 5.28 -5.11
C THR A 37 13.42 5.34 -5.26
N GLY A 38 14.12 5.94 -4.30
CA GLY A 38 15.58 6.06 -4.24
C GLY A 38 16.26 4.95 -3.44
N VAL A 39 15.81 3.70 -3.56
CA VAL A 39 16.37 2.58 -2.79
C VAL A 39 17.78 2.24 -3.28
N VAL A 40 18.75 2.27 -2.36
CA VAL A 40 20.17 1.96 -2.64
C VAL A 40 20.42 0.45 -2.45
N PRO A 41 21.22 -0.21 -3.31
CA PRO A 41 21.61 -1.61 -3.12
C PRO A 41 22.31 -1.84 -1.77
N ALA A 42 21.98 -2.94 -1.10
CA ALA A 42 22.59 -3.31 0.19
C ALA A 42 24.09 -3.67 0.07
N ALA A 43 24.50 -4.20 -1.08
CA ALA A 43 25.88 -4.50 -1.43
C ALA A 43 26.10 -4.36 -2.95
N ALA A 44 27.36 -4.48 -3.39
CA ALA A 44 27.77 -4.30 -4.79
C ALA A 44 27.47 -5.52 -5.70
N ASP A 45 26.77 -6.54 -5.18
CA ASP A 45 26.40 -7.72 -5.96
C ASP A 45 25.12 -7.48 -6.79
N GLU A 46 24.97 -8.28 -7.84
CA GLU A 46 23.86 -8.18 -8.78
C GLU A 46 22.49 -8.47 -8.13
N VAL A 47 22.43 -9.32 -7.10
CA VAL A 47 21.17 -9.65 -6.41
C VAL A 47 20.70 -8.45 -5.59
N SER A 48 21.61 -7.78 -4.88
CA SER A 48 21.33 -6.54 -4.16
C SER A 48 20.87 -5.43 -5.09
N ALA A 49 21.51 -5.28 -6.26
CA ALA A 49 21.13 -4.29 -7.26
C ALA A 49 19.73 -4.55 -7.83
N MET A 50 19.44 -5.80 -8.20
CA MET A 50 18.12 -6.20 -8.70
C MET A 50 17.01 -6.03 -7.65
N THR A 51 17.33 -6.35 -6.39
CA THR A 51 16.38 -6.20 -5.28
C THR A 51 16.05 -4.73 -5.03
N ALA A 52 17.05 -3.85 -4.97
CA ALA A 52 16.84 -2.41 -4.84
C ALA A 52 16.01 -1.84 -6.02
N ALA A 53 16.31 -2.26 -7.25
CA ALA A 53 15.55 -1.87 -8.42
C ALA A 53 14.09 -2.33 -8.37
N ALA A 54 13.82 -3.54 -7.86
CA ALA A 54 12.46 -4.05 -7.68
C ALA A 54 11.66 -3.21 -6.67
N PHE A 55 12.27 -2.83 -5.53
CA PHE A 55 11.63 -1.96 -4.56
C PHE A 55 11.38 -0.56 -5.12
N ALA A 56 12.35 0.03 -5.82
CA ALA A 56 12.17 1.32 -6.48
C ALA A 56 11.02 1.28 -7.50
N ALA A 57 10.93 0.22 -8.31
CA ALA A 57 9.84 0.03 -9.26
C ALA A 57 8.46 -0.13 -8.57
N TYR A 58 8.42 -0.76 -7.41
CA TYR A 58 7.21 -0.83 -6.60
C TYR A 58 6.83 0.54 -6.01
N GLY A 59 7.81 1.31 -5.53
CA GLY A 59 7.62 2.68 -5.08
C GLY A 59 7.03 3.59 -6.16
N GLN A 60 7.49 3.45 -7.41
CA GLN A 60 6.93 4.20 -8.55
C GLN A 60 5.47 3.83 -8.84
N GLN A 61 5.13 2.54 -8.78
CA GLN A 61 3.74 2.09 -8.94
C GLN A 61 2.85 2.61 -7.81
N TYR A 62 3.34 2.56 -6.57
CA TYR A 62 2.64 3.12 -5.43
C TYR A 62 2.34 4.62 -5.62
N GLN A 63 3.30 5.40 -6.10
CA GLN A 63 3.10 6.84 -6.35
C GLN A 63 2.03 7.09 -7.44
N ALA A 64 2.05 6.31 -8.52
CA ALA A 64 1.03 6.41 -9.57
C ALA A 64 -0.38 6.10 -9.04
N ILE A 65 -0.53 5.02 -8.27
CA ILE A 65 -1.82 4.63 -7.68
C ILE A 65 -2.27 5.65 -6.63
N SER A 66 -1.34 6.20 -5.84
CA SER A 66 -1.65 7.21 -4.82
C SER A 66 -2.16 8.52 -5.43
N ALA A 67 -1.64 8.91 -6.60
CA ALA A 67 -2.15 10.05 -7.35
C ALA A 67 -3.58 9.80 -7.85
N GLU A 68 -3.86 8.61 -8.39
CA GLU A 68 -5.22 8.22 -8.80
C GLU A 68 -6.20 8.20 -7.61
N ALA A 69 -5.78 7.63 -6.49
CA ALA A 69 -6.58 7.62 -5.26
C ALA A 69 -6.87 9.04 -4.74
N SER A 70 -5.92 9.96 -4.84
CA SER A 70 -6.13 11.37 -4.45
C SER A 70 -7.21 12.04 -5.29
N MET A 71 -7.21 11.82 -6.61
CA MET A 71 -8.26 12.34 -7.50
C MET A 71 -9.65 11.77 -7.18
N ILE A 72 -9.73 10.47 -6.87
CA ILE A 72 -10.99 9.82 -6.48
C ILE A 72 -11.49 10.38 -5.14
N HIS A 73 -10.59 10.59 -4.18
CA HIS A 73 -10.90 11.18 -2.89
C HIS A 73 -11.46 12.60 -3.02
N GLU A 74 -10.83 13.45 -3.84
CA GLU A 74 -11.33 14.80 -4.11
C GLU A 74 -12.74 14.79 -4.72
N GLN A 75 -13.00 13.90 -5.69
CA GLN A 75 -14.32 13.74 -6.27
C GLN A 75 -15.36 13.28 -5.24
N PHE A 76 -14.98 12.36 -4.36
CA PHE A 76 -15.83 11.89 -3.27
C PHE A 76 -16.20 13.02 -2.30
N VAL A 77 -15.21 13.80 -1.86
CA VAL A 77 -15.42 14.94 -0.94
C VAL A 77 -16.32 16.00 -1.60
N SER A 78 -16.09 16.31 -2.88
CA SER A 78 -16.91 17.24 -3.64
C SER A 78 -18.36 16.76 -3.76
N ALA A 79 -18.58 15.49 -4.13
CA ALA A 79 -19.91 14.90 -4.22
C ALA A 79 -20.64 14.89 -2.86
N LEU A 80 -19.91 14.66 -1.77
CA LEU A 80 -20.46 14.69 -0.41
C LEU A 80 -20.94 16.09 -0.03
N GLY A 81 -20.14 17.13 -0.35
CA GLY A 81 -20.52 18.53 -0.15
C GLY A 81 -21.78 18.91 -0.93
N LEU A 82 -21.81 18.61 -2.23
CA LEU A 82 -22.97 18.88 -3.10
C LEU A 82 -24.25 18.17 -2.62
N SER A 83 -24.11 16.94 -2.12
CA SER A 83 -25.23 16.18 -1.58
C SER A 83 -25.77 16.82 -0.30
N ALA A 84 -24.88 17.31 0.57
CA ALA A 84 -25.26 17.98 1.80
C ALA A 84 -26.02 19.29 1.52
N ASP A 85 -25.56 20.09 0.55
CA ASP A 85 -26.26 21.31 0.12
C ASP A 85 -27.65 20.98 -0.44
N SER A 86 -27.75 19.93 -1.27
CA SER A 86 -29.04 19.48 -1.84
C SER A 86 -30.06 19.08 -0.76
N TYR A 87 -29.60 18.40 0.31
CA TYR A 87 -30.45 18.07 1.45
C TYR A 87 -30.84 19.32 2.26
N ALA A 88 -29.93 20.26 2.46
CA ALA A 88 -30.21 21.51 3.16
C ALA A 88 -31.25 22.38 2.42
N GLU A 89 -31.14 22.49 1.10
CA GLU A 89 -32.14 23.18 0.26
C GLU A 89 -33.51 22.52 0.35
N THR A 90 -33.56 21.18 0.37
CA THR A 90 -34.81 20.43 0.51
C THR A 90 -35.46 20.67 1.88
N GLU A 91 -34.68 20.67 2.97
CA GLU A 91 -35.19 20.98 4.31
C GLU A 91 -35.74 22.42 4.40
N ALA A 92 -35.03 23.39 3.81
CA ALA A 92 -35.48 24.78 3.77
C ALA A 92 -36.78 24.96 2.96
N ALA A 93 -36.89 24.31 1.81
CA ALA A 93 -38.11 24.32 0.99
C ALA A 93 -39.30 23.70 1.77
N ASN A 94 -39.09 22.58 2.46
CA ASN A 94 -40.12 21.95 3.27
C ASN A 94 -40.55 22.84 4.46
N ALA A 95 -39.61 23.52 5.12
CA ALA A 95 -39.91 24.44 6.23
C ALA A 95 -40.75 25.65 5.80
N THR A 96 -40.52 26.19 4.60
CA THR A 96 -41.32 27.31 4.05
C THR A 96 -42.74 26.89 3.68
N GLN A 97 -42.93 25.66 3.18
CA GLN A 97 -44.26 25.08 2.91
C GLN A 97 -45.07 24.88 4.19
N VAL A 98 -44.45 24.40 5.27
CA VAL A 98 -45.11 24.24 6.58
C VAL A 98 -45.54 25.58 7.17
N THR A 99 -44.81 26.66 6.87
CA THR A 99 -45.09 28.02 7.37
C THR A 99 -46.10 28.79 6.49
N GLY A 100 -46.69 28.15 5.46
CA GLY A 100 -47.77 28.73 4.65
C GLY A 100 -47.31 29.65 3.51
N GLY A 101 -46.01 29.64 3.17
CA GLY A 101 -45.48 30.40 2.02
C GLY A 101 -45.69 29.64 0.71
N GLN A 102 -46.71 30.01 -0.07
CA GLN A 102 -46.83 29.58 -1.47
C GLN A 102 -45.64 30.10 -2.29
N VAL A 103 -44.87 29.19 -2.89
CA VAL A 103 -44.10 29.48 -4.10
C VAL A 103 -44.47 28.43 -5.16
N ALA A 104 -44.63 28.92 -6.39
CA ALA A 104 -45.00 28.27 -7.65
C ALA A 104 -44.47 26.83 -7.84
N PRO A 105 -45.11 26.00 -8.70
CA PRO A 105 -44.74 24.60 -8.90
C PRO A 105 -43.23 24.49 -9.08
N ALA A 106 -42.61 23.71 -8.18
CA ALA A 106 -41.22 23.31 -8.31
C ALA A 106 -41.03 22.81 -9.74
N MET A 107 -40.29 23.59 -10.54
CA MET A 107 -39.68 23.01 -11.73
C MET A 107 -38.98 21.76 -11.21
N PRO A 108 -39.25 20.57 -11.78
CA PRO A 108 -38.47 19.42 -11.39
C PRO A 108 -37.02 19.86 -11.64
N VAL A 109 -36.23 19.96 -10.57
CA VAL A 109 -34.80 19.81 -10.71
C VAL A 109 -34.71 18.46 -11.38
N ARG A 110 -34.54 18.50 -12.71
CA ARG A 110 -34.27 17.31 -13.49
C ARG A 110 -32.95 16.90 -12.88
N LEU A 111 -33.03 15.95 -11.94
CA LEU A 111 -31.96 15.03 -11.67
C LEU A 111 -31.74 14.37 -13.02
N VAL A 112 -31.02 15.07 -13.91
CA VAL A 112 -30.12 14.41 -14.82
C VAL A 112 -29.30 13.61 -13.84
N PRO A 113 -29.37 12.28 -13.85
CA PRO A 113 -28.26 11.53 -13.36
C PRO A 113 -27.15 11.98 -14.30
N GLY A 114 -26.43 13.03 -13.92
CA GLY A 114 -25.02 13.11 -14.15
C GLY A 114 -24.46 11.96 -13.35
N GLY A 115 -24.75 10.72 -13.79
CA GLY A 115 -23.83 9.64 -13.57
C GLY A 115 -22.48 10.24 -13.93
N PRO A 116 -21.46 10.06 -13.06
CA PRO A 116 -20.19 10.75 -13.21
C PRO A 116 -19.87 10.71 -14.67
N ALA A 117 -19.67 11.90 -15.28
CA ALA A 117 -19.33 11.99 -16.67
C ALA A 117 -18.37 10.84 -16.91
N ARG A 118 -18.75 9.91 -17.79
CA ARG A 118 -17.90 8.77 -18.12
C ARG A 118 -16.75 9.35 -18.96
N THR A 119 -16.04 10.33 -18.42
CA THR A 119 -14.64 10.54 -18.67
C THR A 119 -14.03 9.25 -18.18
N SER A 120 -14.03 8.25 -19.07
CA SER A 120 -12.96 7.28 -19.08
C SER A 120 -11.72 8.12 -18.83
N PRO A 121 -11.02 7.97 -17.69
CA PRO A 121 -9.70 8.58 -17.60
C PRO A 121 -9.00 8.09 -18.86
N ALA A 122 -8.49 9.02 -19.67
CA ALA A 122 -7.55 8.63 -20.71
C ALA A 122 -6.52 7.81 -19.97
N MET A 123 -6.52 6.48 -20.21
CA MET A 123 -5.58 5.61 -19.54
C MET A 123 -4.22 6.24 -19.79
N PRO A 124 -3.43 6.58 -18.75
CA PRO A 124 -2.04 6.91 -19.01
C PRO A 124 -1.51 5.74 -19.80
N SER A 125 -1.00 6.02 -21.02
CA SER A 125 -0.41 4.98 -21.84
C SER A 125 0.49 4.18 -20.92
N ARG A 126 0.19 2.88 -20.78
CA ARG A 126 1.04 1.97 -20.03
C ARG A 126 2.40 2.07 -20.70
N VAL A 127 3.29 2.88 -20.14
CA VAL A 127 4.71 2.75 -20.39
C VAL A 127 5.02 1.40 -19.78
N ALA A 128 5.00 0.37 -20.62
CA ALA A 128 5.49 -0.92 -20.21
C ALA A 128 6.89 -0.64 -19.64
N PRO A 129 7.19 -1.05 -18.40
CA PRO A 129 8.58 -1.01 -17.96
C PRO A 129 9.35 -1.72 -19.05
N VAL A 130 10.41 -1.08 -19.56
CA VAL A 130 11.37 -1.77 -20.42
C VAL A 130 11.71 -3.03 -19.65
N ALA A 131 11.36 -4.19 -20.21
CA ALA A 131 11.66 -5.44 -19.54
C ALA A 131 13.19 -5.42 -19.35
N PRO A 132 13.72 -5.53 -18.11
CA PRO A 132 15.14 -5.70 -17.95
C PRO A 132 15.48 -6.93 -18.78
N ASN A 133 16.37 -6.72 -19.75
CA ASN A 133 16.78 -7.74 -20.69
C ASN A 133 17.05 -9.01 -19.88
N ARG A 134 16.25 -10.05 -20.09
CA ARG A 134 16.34 -11.29 -19.31
C ARG A 134 17.61 -12.00 -19.79
N VAL A 135 18.76 -11.54 -19.32
CA VAL A 135 20.02 -12.26 -19.45
C VAL A 135 19.84 -13.46 -18.55
N THR A 136 19.32 -14.55 -19.09
CA THR A 136 19.45 -15.84 -18.44
C THR A 136 20.95 -16.11 -18.39
N PRO A 137 21.60 -16.15 -17.22
CA PRO A 137 22.93 -16.72 -17.18
C PRO A 137 22.77 -18.17 -17.62
N THR A 138 23.23 -18.50 -18.82
CA THR A 138 23.42 -19.88 -19.24
C THR A 138 24.53 -20.43 -18.36
N VAL A 139 24.15 -20.91 -17.18
CA VAL A 139 25.06 -21.64 -16.29
C VAL A 139 25.35 -22.97 -16.99
N PRO A 140 26.59 -23.25 -17.41
CA PRO A 140 26.92 -24.55 -17.97
C PRO A 140 26.61 -25.62 -16.91
N ALA A 141 25.86 -26.65 -17.30
CA ALA A 141 25.47 -27.74 -16.42
C ALA A 141 26.73 -28.32 -15.75
N ARG A 142 26.86 -28.11 -14.44
CA ARG A 142 27.91 -28.74 -13.63
C ARG A 142 27.61 -30.25 -13.58
N PRO A 143 28.54 -31.13 -13.97
CA PRO A 143 28.32 -32.56 -13.83
C PRO A 143 28.15 -32.89 -12.34
N VAL A 144 27.02 -33.52 -12.02
CA VAL A 144 26.73 -34.00 -10.65
C VAL A 144 27.77 -35.07 -10.34
N ARG A 145 28.73 -34.75 -9.44
CA ARG A 145 29.65 -35.78 -8.93
C ARG A 145 28.82 -36.72 -8.04
N PRO A 146 28.79 -38.04 -8.32
CA PRO A 146 28.11 -38.98 -7.44
C PRO A 146 28.74 -38.91 -6.05
N TRP A 147 27.89 -38.85 -5.03
CA TRP A 147 28.25 -38.80 -3.63
C TRP A 147 29.18 -39.98 -3.29
N ARG A 148 30.47 -39.70 -3.08
CA ARG A 148 31.43 -40.70 -2.62
C ARG A 148 31.09 -40.97 -1.16
N ALA A 149 30.53 -42.14 -0.87
CA ALA A 149 30.31 -42.58 0.51
C ALA A 149 31.64 -42.50 1.29
N SER A 150 31.67 -41.61 2.28
CA SER A 150 32.79 -41.44 3.19
C SER A 150 33.03 -42.77 3.92
N ARG A 151 34.17 -43.41 3.65
CA ARG A 151 34.59 -44.59 4.42
C ARG A 151 34.67 -44.21 5.91
N PRO A 152 34.13 -45.01 6.84
CA PRO A 152 34.19 -44.68 8.26
C PRO A 152 35.64 -44.62 8.73
N ARG A 153 35.99 -43.48 9.33
CA ARG A 153 37.26 -43.22 10.01
C ARG A 153 37.46 -44.28 11.11
N ARG A 154 38.49 -45.10 10.97
CA ARG A 154 38.90 -46.08 12.00
C ARG A 154 39.26 -45.31 13.28
N ALA A 155 38.50 -45.54 14.35
CA ALA A 155 38.74 -44.91 15.65
C ALA A 155 40.10 -45.37 16.24
N PRO A 156 40.86 -44.49 16.92
CA PRO A 156 42.08 -44.88 17.60
C PRO A 156 41.77 -45.75 18.82
N ARG A 157 42.50 -46.87 18.94
CA ARG A 157 42.46 -47.79 20.09
C ARG A 157 42.77 -47.01 21.38
N ARG A 158 41.82 -47.01 22.32
CA ARG A 158 42.07 -46.65 23.71
C ARG A 158 43.07 -47.64 24.32
N SER A 159 44.21 -47.13 24.78
CA SER A 159 45.11 -47.85 25.68
C SER A 159 44.48 -47.93 27.08
N PRO A 160 44.58 -49.08 27.78
CA PRO A 160 44.13 -49.19 29.16
C PRO A 160 45.15 -48.55 30.11
N SER A 161 44.67 -47.64 30.94
CA SER A 161 45.34 -47.10 32.12
C SER A 161 45.37 -48.15 33.24
N PRO A 162 46.53 -48.49 33.84
CA PRO A 162 46.56 -49.23 35.08
C PRO A 162 46.40 -48.28 36.27
N SER A 163 45.45 -48.63 37.13
CA SER A 163 45.14 -47.92 38.37
C SER A 163 46.09 -48.33 39.50
N THR A 164 46.29 -47.37 40.40
CA THR A 164 46.49 -47.52 41.85
C THR A 164 47.72 -48.28 42.36
N ARG A 165 48.66 -47.53 42.96
CA ARG A 165 49.28 -47.87 44.24
C ARG A 165 49.87 -46.61 44.90
N ASP A 166 49.14 -46.10 45.87
CA ASP A 166 49.69 -45.44 47.06
C ASP A 166 50.40 -46.54 47.90
N PRO A 167 51.49 -46.26 48.64
CA PRO A 167 51.34 -45.64 49.96
C PRO A 167 52.47 -44.67 50.37
N ALA A 168 52.08 -43.63 51.10
CA ALA A 168 52.71 -43.07 52.30
C ALA A 168 54.20 -43.37 52.61
N ILE A 169 55.04 -42.32 52.75
CA ILE A 169 56.19 -42.12 53.68
C ILE A 169 56.55 -40.62 53.53
N ARG A 170 56.23 -39.70 54.46
CA ARG A 170 56.89 -39.30 55.72
C ARG A 170 58.28 -38.62 55.57
N SER A 171 58.39 -37.45 56.23
CA SER A 171 59.61 -36.70 56.62
C SER A 171 60.20 -35.82 55.51
N ARG A 172 60.60 -34.55 55.71
CA ARG A 172 61.04 -33.83 56.91
C ARG A 172 60.96 -32.32 56.64
#